data_AF-A0A957BWD4-F1
#
_entry.id   AF-A0A957BWD4-F1
#
_cell.length_a   1.000
_cell.length_b   1.000
_cell.length_c   1.000
_cell.angle_alpha   90.00
_cell.angle_beta   90.00
_cell.angle_gamma   90.00
#
_symmetry.space_group_name_H-M   'P 1'
#
loop_
_entity.id
_entity.type
_entity.pdbx_description
1 polymer ?
#
loop_
_entity_poly.entity_id
_entity_poly.type
_entity_poly.pdbx_seq_one_letter_code
_entity_poly.pdbx_strand_id
1 'polypeptide(L)'
;MKQSVERILTTHVGSLPRPQDVVDQLFAQDKAEAYDPAAFDATMTRAVADVARKQVAAGVDIISDGEMSKISYATYIRHRLTGFEIAEVPRATPRDLDDYPAYRDRIAQEGGTPKYYRPV
;
A
#
# COMPACT_ATOMS: atom_id res chain seq x y z
N MET A 1 -6.04 8.44 22.75
CA MET A 1 -5.33 7.18 22.42
C MET A 1 -5.64 6.15 23.49
N LYS A 2 -5.74 4.87 23.14
CA LYS A 2 -5.96 3.78 24.12
C LYS A 2 -4.68 3.61 24.95
N GLN A 3 -4.80 3.55 26.27
CA GLN A 3 -3.67 3.40 27.20
C GLN A 3 -3.87 2.13 28.05
N SER A 4 -2.78 1.59 28.59
CA SER A 4 -2.77 0.39 29.42
C SER A 4 -1.68 0.52 30.50
N VAL A 5 -2.01 0.11 31.73
CA VAL A 5 -1.07 0.06 32.87
C VAL A 5 -0.66 -1.37 33.24
N GLU A 6 -1.35 -2.37 32.69
CA GLU A 6 -1.13 -3.79 33.01
C GLU A 6 -0.13 -4.46 32.05
N ARG A 7 -0.12 -4.02 30.79
CA ARG A 7 0.78 -4.55 29.74
C ARG A 7 1.01 -3.56 28.61
N ILE A 8 2.05 -3.82 27.80
CA ILE A 8 2.33 -3.11 26.55
C ILE A 8 1.24 -3.43 25.52
N LEU A 9 0.71 -2.40 24.86
CA LEU A 9 -0.23 -2.54 23.74
C LEU A 9 0.54 -2.71 22.43
N THR A 10 0.07 -3.62 21.58
CA THR A 10 0.66 -3.97 20.30
C THR A 10 -0.06 -3.30 19.13
N THR A 11 0.72 -2.92 18.11
CA THR A 11 0.22 -2.37 16.85
C THR A 11 1.26 -2.58 15.75
N HIS A 12 0.96 -2.16 14.53
CA HIS A 12 1.86 -2.17 13.38
C HIS A 12 1.69 -0.88 12.56
N VAL A 13 2.55 -0.68 11.57
CA VAL A 13 2.68 0.60 10.84
C VAL A 13 1.62 0.85 9.77
N GLY A 14 0.61 -0.02 9.62
CA GLY A 14 -0.49 0.14 8.66
C GLY A 14 -0.57 -0.97 7.62
N SER A 15 0.19 -0.88 6.53
CA SER A 15 0.03 -1.76 5.36
C SER A 15 0.12 -3.27 5.68
N LEU A 16 -0.79 -4.05 5.09
CA LEU A 16 -0.84 -5.51 5.18
C LEU A 16 -1.04 -6.13 3.78
N PRO A 17 -0.72 -7.43 3.57
CA PRO A 17 -0.88 -8.08 2.27
C PRO A 17 -2.31 -8.00 1.74
N ARG A 18 -2.47 -7.43 0.54
CA ARG A 18 -3.77 -7.27 -0.12
C ARG A 18 -4.16 -8.54 -0.88
N PRO A 19 -5.43 -8.97 -0.84
CA PRO A 19 -5.91 -10.02 -1.71
C PRO A 19 -5.88 -9.56 -3.18
N GLN A 20 -5.80 -10.51 -4.11
CA GLN A 20 -5.60 -10.20 -5.54
C GLN A 20 -6.71 -9.31 -6.12
N ASP A 21 -7.96 -9.52 -5.72
CA ASP A 21 -9.10 -8.72 -6.21
C ASP A 21 -9.04 -7.24 -5.79
N VAL A 22 -8.48 -6.96 -4.61
CA VAL A 22 -8.15 -5.59 -4.20
C VAL A 22 -7.04 -5.01 -5.07
N VAL A 23 -5.99 -5.79 -5.35
CA VAL A 23 -4.88 -5.36 -6.19
C VAL A 23 -5.39 -4.99 -7.60
N ASP A 24 -6.21 -5.85 -8.19
CA ASP A 24 -6.75 -5.65 -9.54
C ASP A 24 -7.58 -4.35 -9.63
N GLN A 25 -8.49 -4.13 -8.67
CA GLN A 25 -9.32 -2.92 -8.59
C GLN A 25 -8.48 -1.64 -8.41
N LEU A 26 -7.46 -1.68 -7.54
CA LEU A 26 -6.58 -0.52 -7.32
C LEU A 26 -5.76 -0.18 -8.56
N PHE A 27 -5.28 -1.18 -9.30
CA PHE A 27 -4.54 -0.93 -10.55
C PHE A 27 -5.45 -0.44 -11.68
N ALA A 28 -6.68 -0.94 -11.79
CA ALA A 28 -7.67 -0.41 -12.74
C ALA A 28 -7.96 1.07 -12.47
N GLN A 29 -8.21 1.44 -11.20
CA GLN A 29 -8.35 2.84 -10.81
C GLN A 29 -7.08 3.66 -11.09
N ASP A 30 -5.90 3.13 -10.78
CA ASP A 30 -4.62 3.83 -11.00
C ASP A 30 -4.38 4.14 -12.48
N LYS A 31 -4.76 3.23 -13.38
CA LYS A 31 -4.60 3.39 -14.83
C LYS A 31 -5.77 4.12 -15.51
N ALA A 32 -6.76 4.59 -14.75
CA ALA A 32 -7.99 5.16 -15.27
C ALA A 32 -8.73 4.22 -16.25
N GLU A 33 -8.62 2.91 -16.01
CA GLU A 33 -9.42 1.90 -16.70
C GLU A 33 -10.87 1.95 -16.19
N ALA A 34 -11.83 1.48 -16.99
CA ALA A 34 -13.22 1.43 -16.57
C ALA A 34 -13.40 0.37 -15.47
N TYR A 35 -14.01 0.77 -14.35
CA TYR A 35 -14.38 -0.13 -13.26
C TYR A 35 -15.76 0.25 -12.71
N ASP A 36 -16.44 -0.70 -12.06
CA ASP A 36 -17.70 -0.46 -11.36
C ASP A 36 -17.42 0.11 -9.96
N PRO A 37 -17.81 1.37 -9.66
CA PRO A 37 -17.59 1.98 -8.36
C PRO A 37 -18.24 1.22 -7.20
N ALA A 38 -19.43 0.63 -7.41
CA ALA A 38 -20.12 -0.11 -6.36
C ALA A 38 -19.38 -1.42 -6.04
N ALA A 39 -18.89 -2.11 -7.06
CA ALA A 39 -18.05 -3.29 -6.88
C ALA A 39 -16.70 -2.96 -6.22
N PHE A 40 -16.10 -1.82 -6.56
CA PHE A 40 -14.88 -1.32 -5.93
C PHE A 40 -15.10 -1.10 -4.43
N ASP A 41 -16.12 -0.35 -4.05
CA ASP A 41 -16.42 -0.03 -2.64
C ASP A 41 -16.76 -1.28 -1.82
N ALA A 42 -17.52 -2.21 -2.41
CA ALA A 42 -17.82 -3.50 -1.77
C ALA A 42 -16.55 -4.33 -1.55
N THR A 43 -15.65 -4.36 -2.54
CA THR A 43 -14.37 -5.09 -2.45
C THR A 43 -13.48 -4.54 -1.34
N MET A 44 -13.31 -3.21 -1.29
CA MET A 44 -12.48 -2.56 -0.27
C MET A 44 -13.07 -2.75 1.13
N THR A 45 -14.38 -2.59 1.28
CA THR A 45 -15.08 -2.79 2.56
C THR A 45 -14.91 -4.21 3.09
N ARG A 46 -15.10 -5.21 2.22
CA ARG A 46 -14.89 -6.62 2.58
C ARG A 46 -13.43 -6.86 3.00
N ALA A 47 -12.47 -6.37 2.23
CA ALA A 47 -11.05 -6.58 2.53
C ALA A 47 -10.62 -5.94 3.85
N VAL A 48 -11.08 -4.71 4.15
CA VAL A 48 -10.84 -4.05 5.45
C VAL A 48 -11.45 -4.85 6.59
N ALA A 49 -12.70 -5.32 6.45
CA ALA A 49 -13.35 -6.12 7.48
C ALA A 49 -12.59 -7.44 7.71
N ASP A 50 -12.13 -8.10 6.65
CA ASP A 50 -11.41 -9.36 6.73
C ASP A 50 -10.05 -9.20 7.42
N VAL A 51 -9.29 -8.15 7.09
CA VAL A 51 -7.99 -7.90 7.70
C VAL A 51 -8.10 -7.43 9.15
N ALA A 52 -9.14 -6.65 9.49
CA ALA A 52 -9.45 -6.29 10.86
C ALA A 52 -9.72 -7.54 11.72
N ARG A 53 -10.54 -8.49 11.21
CA ARG A 53 -10.80 -9.77 11.90
C ARG A 53 -9.52 -10.58 12.11
N LYS A 54 -8.63 -10.64 11.13
CA LYS A 54 -7.33 -11.33 11.24
C LYS A 54 -6.42 -10.70 12.29
N GLN A 55 -6.36 -9.38 12.36
CA GLN A 55 -5.57 -8.66 13.37
C GLN A 55 -6.08 -8.92 14.78
N VAL A 56 -7.40 -8.88 14.99
CA VAL A 56 -8.02 -9.21 16.29
C VAL A 56 -7.73 -10.66 16.68
N ALA A 57 -7.88 -11.60 15.74
CA ALA A 57 -7.55 -13.01 15.97
C ALA A 57 -6.06 -13.24 16.31
N ALA A 58 -5.17 -12.40 15.77
CA ALA A 58 -3.73 -12.43 16.06
C ALA A 58 -3.35 -11.71 17.38
N GLY A 59 -4.31 -11.08 18.08
CA GLY A 59 -4.06 -10.38 19.34
C GLY A 59 -3.50 -8.97 19.21
N VAL A 60 -3.65 -8.31 18.04
CA VAL A 60 -3.26 -6.90 17.85
C VAL A 60 -4.22 -5.99 18.63
N ASP A 61 -3.69 -5.13 19.50
CA ASP A 61 -4.49 -4.30 20.41
C ASP A 61 -5.09 -3.05 19.76
N ILE A 62 -4.33 -2.45 18.87
CA ILE A 62 -4.70 -1.25 18.10
C ILE A 62 -4.51 -1.62 16.64
N ILE A 63 -5.62 -1.99 16.00
CA ILE A 63 -5.66 -2.44 14.62
C ILE A 63 -5.70 -1.26 13.63
N SER A 64 -5.37 -1.54 12.37
CA SER A 64 -5.53 -0.60 11.25
C SER A 64 -6.41 -1.18 10.14
N ASP A 65 -6.71 -0.39 9.11
CA ASP A 65 -7.43 -0.83 7.91
C ASP A 65 -6.54 -1.65 6.95
N GLY A 66 -5.27 -1.87 7.29
CA GLY A 66 -4.31 -2.60 6.45
C GLY A 66 -3.90 -1.86 5.18
N GLU A 67 -4.25 -0.58 5.02
CA GLU A 67 -4.15 0.19 3.78
C GLU A 67 -4.76 -0.52 2.55
N MET A 68 -5.87 -1.24 2.75
CA MET A 68 -6.50 -2.04 1.70
C MET A 68 -6.95 -1.18 0.50
N SER A 69 -7.38 0.07 0.73
CA SER A 69 -7.95 0.96 -0.28
C SER A 69 -6.94 1.91 -0.95
N LYS A 70 -5.63 1.70 -0.76
CA LYS A 70 -4.58 2.58 -1.28
C LYS A 70 -3.63 1.81 -2.19
N ILE A 71 -3.35 2.34 -3.39
CA ILE A 71 -2.35 1.75 -4.31
C ILE A 71 -0.93 1.80 -3.72
N SER A 72 -0.61 2.88 -2.98
CA SER A 72 0.64 3.10 -2.27
C SER A 72 0.44 4.20 -1.22
N TYR A 73 1.18 4.15 -0.11
CA TYR A 73 1.05 5.08 1.01
C TYR A 73 1.28 6.55 0.61
N ALA A 74 2.08 6.80 -0.42
CA ALA A 74 2.36 8.14 -0.93
C ALA A 74 1.57 8.46 -2.21
N THR A 75 1.43 7.47 -3.08
CA THR A 75 0.87 7.68 -4.43
C THR A 75 -0.63 7.96 -4.41
N TYR A 76 -1.37 7.40 -3.44
CA TYR A 76 -2.83 7.55 -3.38
C TYR A 76 -3.30 9.01 -3.26
N ILE A 77 -2.42 9.93 -2.84
CA ILE A 77 -2.76 11.34 -2.66
C ILE A 77 -3.26 11.98 -3.96
N ARG A 78 -2.78 11.52 -5.11
CA ARG A 78 -3.22 12.00 -6.44
C ARG A 78 -4.68 11.68 -6.74
N HIS A 79 -5.26 10.67 -6.07
CA HIS A 79 -6.67 10.31 -6.19
C HIS A 79 -7.56 11.15 -5.27
N ARG A 80 -6.97 11.96 -4.39
CA ARG A 80 -7.68 12.71 -3.34
C ARG A 80 -7.50 14.21 -3.46
N LEU A 81 -6.36 14.67 -3.99
CA LEU A 81 -6.01 16.07 -4.11
C LEU A 81 -5.76 16.44 -5.57
N THR A 82 -6.10 17.67 -5.95
CA THR A 82 -5.73 18.27 -7.23
C THR A 82 -4.34 18.92 -7.14
N GLY A 83 -3.75 19.27 -8.30
CA GLY A 83 -2.46 19.96 -8.37
C GLY A 83 -1.23 19.06 -8.49
N PHE A 84 -1.42 17.75 -8.69
CA PHE A 84 -0.37 16.80 -9.02
C PHE A 84 -0.48 16.38 -10.49
N GLU A 85 0.67 16.22 -11.14
CA GLU A 85 0.74 15.65 -12.50
C GLU A 85 1.27 14.21 -12.46
N ILE A 86 1.08 13.49 -13.57
CA ILE A 86 1.65 12.16 -13.77
C ILE A 86 2.91 12.34 -14.62
N ALA A 87 4.07 12.01 -14.05
CA ALA A 87 5.33 11.99 -14.80
C ALA A 87 6.18 10.77 -14.47
N GLU A 88 6.96 10.33 -15.47
CA GLU A 88 8.04 9.37 -15.26
C GLU A 88 9.24 10.06 -14.63
N VAL A 89 9.34 10.02 -13.31
CA VAL A 89 10.53 10.51 -12.60
C VAL A 89 11.53 9.36 -12.45
N PRO A 90 12.77 9.51 -12.93
CA PRO A 90 13.83 8.54 -12.69
C PRO A 90 13.97 8.27 -11.18
N ARG A 91 14.03 7.01 -10.78
CA ARG A 91 14.42 6.69 -9.40
C ARG A 91 15.92 6.84 -9.30
N ALA A 92 16.39 7.75 -8.44
CA ALA A 92 17.77 7.71 -8.02
C ALA A 92 18.02 6.40 -7.28
N THR A 93 19.09 5.70 -7.65
CA THR A 93 19.59 4.57 -6.86
C THR A 93 19.92 5.08 -5.46
N PRO A 94 19.40 4.44 -4.39
CA PRO A 94 19.82 4.75 -3.03
C PRO A 94 21.35 4.67 -2.91
N ARG A 95 21.98 5.72 -2.34
CA ARG A 95 23.44 5.86 -2.31
C ARG A 95 24.14 4.72 -1.58
N ASP A 96 23.49 4.14 -0.57
CA ASP A 96 23.97 2.99 0.18
C ASP A 96 24.17 1.73 -0.70
N LEU A 97 23.50 1.65 -1.85
CA LEU A 97 23.70 0.56 -2.81
C LEU A 97 24.97 0.71 -3.65
N ASP A 98 25.61 1.88 -3.67
CA ASP A 98 26.87 2.08 -4.40
C ASP A 98 28.01 1.27 -3.77
N ASP A 99 27.95 1.05 -2.45
CA ASP A 99 28.91 0.20 -1.71
C ASP A 99 28.73 -1.30 -2.00
N TYR A 100 27.59 -1.71 -2.58
CA TYR A 100 27.23 -3.12 -2.84
C TYR A 100 26.71 -3.34 -4.28
N PRO A 101 27.55 -3.15 -5.30
CA PRO A 101 27.10 -3.15 -6.71
C PRO A 101 26.49 -4.50 -7.15
N ALA A 102 27.03 -5.63 -6.69
CA ALA A 102 26.48 -6.94 -7.01
C ALA A 102 25.05 -7.14 -6.44
N TYR A 103 24.79 -6.60 -5.26
CA TYR A 103 23.46 -6.64 -4.64
C TYR A 103 22.48 -5.69 -5.36
N ARG A 104 22.93 -4.47 -5.66
CA ARG A 104 22.19 -3.50 -6.47
C ARG A 104 21.74 -4.09 -7.80
N ASP A 105 22.67 -4.70 -8.54
CA ASP A 105 22.42 -5.23 -9.88
C ASP A 105 21.46 -6.43 -9.82
N ARG A 106 21.57 -7.27 -8.78
CA ARG A 106 20.62 -8.37 -8.54
C ARG A 106 19.20 -7.85 -8.29
N ILE A 107 19.01 -6.86 -7.42
CA ILE A 107 17.68 -6.27 -7.17
C ILE A 107 17.10 -5.67 -8.46
N ALA A 108 17.92 -4.99 -9.26
CA ALA A 108 17.50 -4.41 -10.51
C ALA A 108 17.00 -5.48 -11.50
N GLN A 109 17.67 -6.62 -11.57
CA GLN A 109 17.29 -7.76 -12.41
C GLN A 109 16.02 -8.47 -11.92
N GLU A 110 15.81 -8.56 -10.60
CA GLU A 110 14.64 -9.20 -10.00
C GLU A 110 13.33 -8.46 -10.33
N GLY A 111 13.38 -7.19 -10.75
CA GLY A 111 12.24 -6.47 -11.34
C GLY A 111 11.05 -6.27 -10.41
N GLY A 112 11.19 -6.57 -9.12
CA GLY A 112 10.09 -6.73 -8.16
C GLY A 112 9.42 -5.43 -7.71
N THR A 113 9.71 -4.29 -8.34
CA THR A 113 9.04 -3.03 -7.96
C THR A 113 7.85 -2.77 -8.89
N PRO A 114 6.61 -2.81 -8.37
CA PRO A 114 5.46 -2.44 -9.17
C PRO A 114 5.63 -1.04 -9.75
N LYS A 115 5.30 -0.90 -11.03
CA LYS A 115 5.27 0.40 -11.72
C LYS A 115 3.87 0.99 -11.57
N TYR A 116 3.79 2.15 -10.93
CA TYR A 116 2.59 2.96 -10.80
C TYR A 116 2.94 4.42 -11.05
N TYR A 117 1.95 5.19 -11.49
CA TYR A 117 2.11 6.62 -11.78
C TYR A 117 2.34 7.39 -10.48
N ARG A 118 3.41 8.19 -10.41
CA ARG A 118 3.73 8.97 -9.20
C ARG A 118 3.14 10.37 -9.30
N PRO A 119 2.66 10.94 -8.17
CA PRO A 119 2.38 12.36 -8.11
C PRO A 119 3.70 13.14 -8.22
N VAL A 120 3.76 14.08 -9.16
CA VAL A 120 4.80 15.12 -9.23
C VAL A 120 4.21 16.50 -9.05
#